data_AF-A0A8J5IH33-F1
#
_entry.id   AF-A0A8J5IH33-F1
#
_cell.length_a   1.000
_cell.length_b   1.000
_cell.length_c   1.000
_cell.angle_alpha   90.00
_cell.angle_beta   90.00
_cell.angle_gamma   90.00
#
_symmetry.space_group_name_H-M   'P 1'
#
loop_
_entity.id
_entity.type
_entity.pdbx_description
1 polymer ?
#
loop_
_entity_poly.entity_id
_entity_poly.type
_entity_poly.pdbx_seq_one_letter_code
_entity_poly.pdbx_strand_id
1 'polypeptide(L)'
;MQLHRVLAMVMIGVLGHTSAAPLNGAVNHPLNGWYPCKEFTFSNGGSSSGQGEDAECAIYTAPFCYPCICEVSEFAEPTVDIFAKRIPATAGDTKTAHNVWLLQGGPGYSFTASK
;
A
#
# COMPACT_ATOMS: atom_id res chain seq x y z
N MET A 1 -67.24 -18.45 -29.32
CA MET A 1 -67.48 -17.11 -28.72
C MET A 1 -66.49 -16.92 -27.59
N GLN A 2 -65.95 -15.69 -27.46
CA GLN A 2 -65.04 -15.18 -26.41
C GLN A 2 -63.62 -15.77 -26.42
N LEU A 3 -62.55 -15.17 -26.98
CA LEU A 3 -62.08 -13.79 -27.20
C LEU A 3 -61.42 -13.12 -25.98
N HIS A 4 -60.08 -12.99 -26.06
CA HIS A 4 -59.14 -12.09 -25.32
C HIS A 4 -58.74 -12.50 -23.88
N ARG A 5 -57.48 -12.42 -23.41
CA ARG A 5 -56.43 -11.41 -23.65
C ARG A 5 -55.02 -12.02 -23.56
N VAL A 6 -54.16 -11.62 -24.50
CA VAL A 6 -52.70 -11.71 -24.44
C VAL A 6 -52.20 -10.67 -23.43
N LEU A 7 -51.34 -11.06 -22.49
CA LEU A 7 -50.53 -10.15 -21.69
C LEU A 7 -49.07 -10.60 -21.81
N ALA A 8 -48.36 -9.95 -22.74
CA ALA A 8 -46.91 -10.05 -22.86
C ALA A 8 -46.27 -9.20 -21.75
N MET A 9 -45.59 -9.84 -20.81
CA MET A 9 -44.74 -9.16 -19.82
C MET A 9 -43.34 -9.03 -20.41
N VAL A 10 -43.04 -7.88 -21.01
CA VAL A 10 -41.67 -7.50 -21.39
C VAL A 10 -41.00 -6.94 -20.14
N MET A 11 -40.19 -7.74 -19.45
CA MET A 11 -39.29 -7.26 -18.40
C MET A 11 -37.96 -6.90 -19.04
N ILE A 12 -37.82 -5.64 -19.44
CA ILE A 12 -36.51 -5.01 -19.65
C ILE A 12 -35.98 -4.67 -18.25
N GLY A 13 -35.07 -5.48 -17.76
CA GLY A 13 -34.29 -5.21 -16.56
C GLY A 13 -32.86 -5.62 -16.82
N VAL A 14 -32.06 -4.69 -17.33
CA VAL A 14 -30.61 -4.84 -17.40
C VAL A 14 -30.09 -4.93 -15.97
N LEU A 15 -29.91 -6.15 -15.46
CA LEU A 15 -28.98 -6.37 -14.36
C LEU A 15 -27.60 -6.36 -14.99
N GLY A 16 -27.03 -5.16 -15.10
CA GLY A 16 -25.60 -4.99 -15.24
C GLY A 16 -24.96 -5.69 -14.06
N HIS A 17 -24.40 -6.87 -14.32
CA HIS A 17 -23.50 -7.52 -13.40
C HIS A 17 -22.23 -6.67 -13.40
N THR A 18 -22.15 -5.68 -12.51
CA THR A 18 -20.85 -5.26 -12.01
C THR A 18 -20.33 -6.43 -11.20
N SER A 19 -19.69 -7.37 -11.87
CA SER A 19 -18.76 -8.28 -11.23
C SER A 19 -17.61 -7.42 -10.73
N ALA A 20 -17.79 -6.75 -9.59
CA ALA A 20 -16.67 -6.48 -8.71
C ALA A 20 -16.17 -7.87 -8.34
N ALA A 21 -15.19 -8.37 -9.10
CA ALA A 21 -14.44 -9.53 -8.68
C ALA A 21 -14.00 -9.20 -7.25
N PRO A 22 -14.37 -10.01 -6.25
CA PRO A 22 -13.80 -9.83 -4.93
C PRO A 22 -12.30 -9.92 -5.16
N LEU A 23 -11.57 -8.87 -4.80
CA LEU A 23 -10.13 -8.96 -4.66
C LEU A 23 -9.92 -9.98 -3.53
N ASN A 24 -9.93 -11.27 -3.87
CA ASN A 24 -9.36 -12.35 -3.07
C ASN A 24 -7.83 -12.19 -3.09
N GLY A 25 -7.35 -10.96 -2.86
CA GLY A 25 -6.01 -10.74 -2.36
C GLY A 25 -6.09 -11.17 -0.91
N ALA A 26 -5.54 -12.34 -0.62
CA ALA A 26 -5.21 -12.71 0.74
C ALA A 26 -4.70 -11.46 1.48
N VAL A 27 -5.20 -11.23 2.70
CA VAL A 27 -4.62 -10.22 3.61
C VAL A 27 -3.24 -10.73 4.03
N ASN A 28 -2.33 -10.84 3.07
CA ASN A 28 -0.91 -10.90 3.30
C ASN A 28 -0.60 -9.53 3.89
N HIS A 29 -0.09 -9.50 5.12
CA HIS A 29 0.21 -8.26 5.82
C HIS A 29 0.96 -7.32 4.86
N PRO A 30 0.39 -6.15 4.53
CA PRO A 30 1.02 -5.22 3.59
C PRO A 30 2.40 -4.77 4.03
N LEU A 31 2.68 -4.89 5.33
CA LEU A 31 3.97 -4.61 5.95
C LEU A 31 4.70 -5.92 6.26
N ASN A 32 5.96 -6.04 5.83
CA ASN A 32 6.79 -7.22 6.08
C ASN A 32 7.35 -7.35 7.52
N GLY A 33 6.92 -6.48 8.43
CA GLY A 33 7.41 -6.39 9.80
C GLY A 33 8.63 -5.47 9.94
N TRP A 34 8.88 -5.03 11.17
CA TRP A 34 10.01 -4.16 11.49
C TRP A 34 11.25 -4.99 11.79
N TYR A 35 12.37 -4.65 11.17
CA TYR A 35 13.67 -5.28 11.39
C TYR A 35 14.76 -4.21 11.55
N PRO A 36 15.87 -4.50 12.25
CA PRO A 36 16.99 -3.57 12.34
C PRO A 36 17.46 -3.15 10.94
N CYS A 37 17.62 -1.84 10.74
CA CYS A 37 18.13 -1.33 9.48
C CYS A 37 19.55 -1.86 9.23
N LYS A 38 19.88 -2.17 7.97
CA LYS A 38 21.27 -2.47 7.60
C LYS A 38 22.07 -1.16 7.51
N GLU A 39 23.33 -1.18 7.95
CA GLU A 39 24.26 -0.04 8.00
C GLU A 39 24.28 0.79 6.68
N PHE A 40 24.09 0.12 5.54
CA PHE A 40 24.00 0.76 4.23
C PHE A 40 22.67 0.39 3.57
N THR A 41 21.65 1.21 3.74
CA THR A 41 20.38 0.99 3.03
C THR A 41 20.37 1.62 1.63
N PHE A 42 21.34 2.48 1.29
CA PHE A 42 21.60 2.95 -0.07
C PHE A 42 23.10 3.15 -0.31
N SER A 43 23.64 2.52 -1.35
CA SER A 43 25.04 2.66 -1.76
C SER A 43 25.27 4.00 -2.45
N ASN A 44 25.55 5.07 -1.71
CA ASN A 44 26.43 6.13 -2.19
C ASN A 44 27.10 6.88 -1.03
N GLY A 45 28.34 6.50 -0.74
CA GLY A 45 29.41 7.36 -0.22
C GLY A 45 29.10 8.26 0.98
N GLY A 46 28.95 7.68 2.17
CA GLY A 46 28.99 8.42 3.43
C GLY A 46 29.12 7.45 4.60
N SER A 47 30.34 7.28 5.11
CA SER A 47 30.61 6.48 6.30
C SER A 47 30.10 7.24 7.52
N SER A 48 28.90 6.96 8.01
CA SER A 48 28.45 7.45 9.32
C SER A 48 28.58 6.35 10.36
N SER A 49 29.66 6.45 11.12
CA SER A 49 29.90 5.71 12.35
C SER A 49 28.75 5.90 13.35
N GLY A 50 27.97 4.84 13.61
CA GLY A 50 27.32 4.61 14.91
C GLY A 50 25.96 5.26 15.17
N GLN A 51 25.14 5.53 14.15
CA GLN A 51 23.79 6.12 14.32
C GLN A 51 22.65 5.30 13.68
N GLY A 52 22.94 4.06 13.26
CA GLY A 52 21.97 3.11 12.72
C GLY A 52 21.37 2.13 13.73
N GLU A 53 21.87 2.07 14.97
CA GLU A 53 21.60 0.97 15.90
C GLU A 53 20.16 0.97 16.47
N ASP A 54 19.51 2.13 16.55
CA ASP A 54 18.15 2.28 17.07
C ASP A 54 17.09 2.44 15.97
N ALA A 55 17.46 2.32 14.69
CA ALA A 55 16.53 2.48 13.58
C ALA A 55 15.97 1.13 13.12
N GLU A 56 14.66 1.09 12.91
CA GLU A 56 13.98 -0.06 12.34
C GLU A 56 13.47 0.26 10.94
N CYS A 57 13.56 -0.73 10.07
CA CYS A 57 13.22 -0.68 8.67
C CYS A 57 12.08 -1.65 8.36
N ALA A 58 11.25 -1.30 7.38
CA ALA A 58 10.21 -2.16 6.87
C ALA A 58 9.91 -1.83 5.41
N ILE A 59 9.30 -2.80 4.71
CA ILE A 59 8.73 -2.62 3.37
C ILE A 59 7.22 -2.75 3.50
N TYR A 60 6.52 -1.73 3.03
CA TYR A 60 5.08 -1.73 2.84
C TYR A 60 4.77 -1.91 1.36
N THR A 61 4.18 -3.03 0.97
CA THR A 61 3.75 -3.30 -0.39
C THR A 61 2.35 -2.71 -0.58
N ALA A 62 2.26 -1.64 -1.37
CA ALA A 62 1.02 -0.95 -1.70
C ALA A 62 0.53 -1.37 -3.09
N PRO A 63 -0.78 -1.33 -3.38
CA PRO A 63 -1.23 -1.44 -4.76
C PRO A 63 -0.71 -0.25 -5.57
N PHE A 64 -0.21 -0.53 -6.76
CA PHE A 64 0.23 0.48 -7.72
C PHE A 64 -0.95 1.34 -8.18
N CYS A 65 -2.13 0.72 -8.24
CA CYS A 65 -3.37 1.36 -8.61
C CYS A 65 -4.50 0.96 -7.67
N TYR A 66 -5.25 1.94 -7.18
CA TYR A 66 -6.45 1.69 -6.39
C TYR A 66 -7.70 1.62 -7.28
N PRO A 67 -8.70 0.80 -6.90
CA PRO A 67 -9.97 0.73 -7.62
C PRO A 67 -10.60 2.11 -7.79
N CYS A 68 -11.27 2.32 -8.93
CA CYS A 68 -11.91 3.58 -9.32
C CYS A 68 -10.95 4.75 -9.62
N ILE A 69 -9.63 4.60 -9.47
CA ILE A 69 -8.64 5.63 -9.82
C ILE A 69 -7.96 5.33 -11.16
N CYS A 70 -7.59 4.08 -11.39
CA CYS A 70 -6.91 3.62 -12.60
C CYS A 70 -7.17 2.14 -12.85
N GLU A 71 -6.63 1.62 -13.95
CA GLU A 71 -6.56 0.19 -14.25
C GLU A 71 -5.08 -0.21 -14.38
N VAL A 72 -4.70 -1.34 -13.76
CA VAL A 72 -3.35 -1.88 -13.90
C VAL A 72 -3.25 -2.58 -15.25
N SER A 73 -2.24 -2.22 -16.04
CA SER A 73 -1.91 -2.93 -17.28
C SER A 73 -1.55 -4.39 -17.00
N GLU A 74 -1.92 -5.31 -17.90
CA GLU A 74 -1.55 -6.72 -17.82
C GLU A 74 -0.03 -6.96 -17.82
N PHE A 75 0.76 -5.98 -18.27
CA PHE A 75 2.21 -6.03 -18.33
C PHE A 75 2.91 -5.31 -17.16
N ALA A 76 2.16 -4.72 -16.22
CA ALA A 76 2.70 -3.95 -15.12
C ALA A 76 2.63 -4.73 -13.81
N GLU A 77 3.64 -4.54 -12.95
CA GLU A 77 3.57 -5.01 -11.56
C GLU A 77 2.42 -4.28 -10.85
N PRO A 78 1.46 -5.01 -10.25
CA PRO A 78 0.25 -4.41 -9.66
C PRO A 78 0.51 -3.73 -8.32
N THR A 79 1.74 -3.80 -7.82
CA THR A 79 2.15 -3.29 -6.51
C THR A 79 3.45 -2.50 -6.59
N VAL A 80 3.65 -1.64 -5.61
CA VAL A 80 4.90 -0.91 -5.38
C VAL A 80 5.35 -1.12 -3.93
N ASP A 81 6.65 -1.35 -3.77
CA ASP A 81 7.27 -1.45 -2.46
C ASP A 81 7.66 -0.07 -1.94
N ILE A 82 7.12 0.29 -0.78
CA ILE A 82 7.40 1.53 -0.07
C ILE A 82 8.33 1.19 1.09
N PHE A 83 9.55 1.72 1.04
CA PHE A 83 10.50 1.58 2.12
C PHE A 83 10.21 2.58 3.25
N ALA A 84 10.12 2.10 4.48
CA ALA A 84 9.94 2.91 5.68
C ALA A 84 11.10 2.69 6.65
N LYS A 85 11.59 3.79 7.23
CA LYS A 85 12.56 3.80 8.35
C LYS A 85 11.90 4.53 9.52
N ARG A 86 11.95 3.94 10.71
CA ARG A 86 11.47 4.56 11.95
C ARG A 86 12.55 4.54 13.03
N ILE A 87 12.42 5.44 13.97
CA ILE A 87 13.20 5.47 15.21
C ILE A 87 12.17 5.30 16.34
N PRO A 88 12.17 4.19 17.10
CA PRO A 88 11.24 3.98 18.19
C PRO A 88 11.38 5.06 19.27
N ALA A 89 10.28 5.36 19.95
CA ALA A 89 10.32 6.27 21.09
C ALA A 89 11.23 5.69 22.18
N THR A 90 12.08 6.53 22.78
CA THR A 90 12.95 6.12 23.89
C THR A 90 12.30 6.32 25.26
N ALA A 91 11.20 7.09 25.32
CA ALA A 91 10.45 7.36 26.52
C ALA A 91 9.07 6.68 26.49
N GLY A 92 8.73 5.96 27.55
CA GLY A 92 7.45 5.25 27.68
C GLY A 92 7.40 3.92 26.93
N ASP A 93 6.19 3.39 26.73
CA ASP A 93 5.98 2.15 25.96
C ASP A 93 5.97 2.45 24.46
N THR A 94 6.91 1.85 23.74
CA THR A 94 7.09 2.00 22.28
C THR A 94 5.88 1.51 21.48
N LYS A 95 5.05 0.62 22.04
CA LYS A 95 3.87 0.08 21.38
C LYS A 95 2.68 1.04 21.40
N THR A 96 2.67 1.99 22.34
CA THR A 96 1.58 2.95 22.52
C THR A 96 1.97 4.39 22.22
N ALA A 97 3.27 4.65 21.99
CA ALA A 97 3.76 5.97 21.64
C ALA A 97 3.14 6.46 20.31
N HIS A 98 2.91 7.77 20.21
CA HIS A 98 2.41 8.38 18.98
C HIS A 98 3.50 8.40 17.89
N ASN A 99 3.09 8.12 16.65
CA ASN A 99 3.98 8.21 15.49
C ASN A 99 4.00 9.62 14.93
N VAL A 100 5.19 10.14 14.63
CA VAL A 100 5.38 11.36 13.85
C VAL A 100 5.91 10.97 12.48
N TRP A 101 5.20 11.35 11.43
CA TRP A 101 5.60 11.06 10.05
C TRP A 101 6.32 12.26 9.45
N LEU A 102 7.53 12.02 8.94
CA LEU A 102 8.31 13.02 8.23
C LEU A 102 8.35 12.65 6.76
N LEU A 103 7.92 13.57 5.91
CA LEU A 103 8.02 13.47 4.46
C LEU A 103 8.89 14.61 3.97
N GLN A 104 10.07 14.29 3.43
CA GLN A 104 10.88 15.29 2.74
C GLN A 104 10.09 15.80 1.53
N GLY A 105 9.98 17.13 1.44
CA GLY A 105 9.37 17.76 0.27
C GLY A 105 10.20 17.55 -1.00
N GLY A 106 9.63 17.96 -2.13
CA GLY A 106 10.22 17.73 -3.44
C GLY A 106 10.05 16.27 -3.90
N PRO A 107 9.72 16.01 -5.17
CA PRO A 107 9.66 14.65 -5.69
C PRO A 107 11.07 14.07 -5.90
N GLY A 108 11.24 12.76 -5.66
CA GLY A 108 12.43 12.00 -6.06
C GLY A 108 13.59 11.96 -5.05
N TYR A 109 13.54 12.71 -3.96
CA TYR A 109 14.53 12.61 -2.88
C TYR A 109 14.07 11.65 -1.78
N SER A 110 14.99 10.79 -1.32
CA SER A 110 14.75 9.96 -0.15
C SER A 110 15.17 10.68 1.14
N PHE A 111 14.27 10.73 2.12
CA PHE A 111 14.55 11.24 3.47
C PHE A 111 15.24 10.22 4.38
N THR A 112 15.38 8.96 3.94
CA THR A 112 15.91 7.89 4.79
C THR A 112 17.44 7.84 4.82
N ALA A 113 18.12 8.76 4.12
CA ALA A 113 19.57 8.89 4.15
C ALA A 113 20.03 9.40 5.52
N SER A 114 20.92 8.64 6.17
CA SER A 114 21.71 9.16 7.28
C SER A 114 22.66 10.23 6.75
N LYS A 115 22.88 11.31 7.49
CA LYS A 115 23.93 12.27 7.18
C LYS A 115 25.31 11.64 7.35
#